data_AF-A0A377PIC9-F1
#
_entry.id   AF-A0A377PIC9-F1
#
_cell.length_a   1.000
_cell.length_b   1.000
_cell.length_c   1.000
_cell.angle_alpha   90.00
_cell.angle_beta   90.00
_cell.angle_gamma   90.00
#
_symmetry.space_group_name_H-M   'P 1'
#
loop_
_entity.id
_entity.type
_entity.pdbx_description
1 polymer ?
#
loop_
_entity_poly.entity_id
_entity_poly.type
_entity_poly.pdbx_seq_one_letter_code
_entity_poly.pdbx_strand_id
1 'polypeptide(L)'
;MLAIAAPGSIVVAYTSATTTSGSRAILTSSTTDTIPLRLMCITPICTSATEISVNGTQSIPSSTFLGLLTNKQYSLPFTLSTVAQSVAAGSYATSITLTVTWDICTAGALVLCLNNDTGSDTLVIPVTLNVTNDCATITAPDINFGSAPVAGSFSTQSGTITLVCTKSATYTVGISDGQNASGGVRNMLNGAANLLSYDIYQSTSNNRWGSVGSQRWSSTAATTTSPDTMTKTYSYTAKIFPTQNTPPAGVYNDTLVVDVAF
;
A
#
# COMPACT_ATOMS: atom_id res chain seq x y z
N MET A 1 37.17 -25.26 22.73
CA MET A 1 37.69 -23.87 22.69
C MET A 1 36.77 -23.06 23.60
N LEU A 2 37.21 -22.76 24.83
CA LEU A 2 36.39 -22.07 25.82
C LEU A 2 36.33 -20.58 25.42
N ALA A 3 35.19 -20.14 24.89
CA ALA A 3 34.97 -18.72 24.64
C ALA A 3 34.83 -18.03 26.00
N ILE A 4 35.92 -17.42 26.49
CA ILE A 4 35.87 -16.55 27.67
C ILE A 4 35.09 -15.32 27.24
N ALA A 5 33.78 -15.30 27.51
CA ALA A 5 32.99 -14.09 27.34
C ALA A 5 33.62 -13.00 28.21
N ALA A 6 33.93 -11.84 27.62
CA ALA A 6 34.34 -10.68 28.42
C ALA A 6 33.20 -10.37 29.42
N PRO A 7 33.47 -10.29 30.73
CA PRO A 7 32.43 -9.94 31.69
C PRO A 7 31.93 -8.53 31.39
N GLY A 8 30.61 -8.37 31.34
CA GLY A 8 29.99 -7.08 31.06
C GLY A 8 28.54 -7.22 30.66
N SER A 9 27.90 -6.08 30.45
CA SER A 9 26.52 -5.96 29.96
C SER A 9 26.38 -4.77 29.02
N ILE A 10 25.54 -4.93 28.01
CA ILE A 10 25.01 -3.82 27.21
C ILE A 10 23.50 -3.97 27.26
N VAL A 11 22.81 -2.90 27.61
CA VAL A 11 21.36 -2.83 27.66
C VAL A 11 20.90 -1.72 26.75
N VAL A 12 19.98 -2.04 25.83
CA VAL A 12 19.28 -1.04 25.04
C VAL A 12 17.89 -0.85 25.59
N ALA A 13 17.59 0.36 26.04
CA ALA A 13 16.27 0.78 26.48
C ALA A 13 15.59 1.55 25.36
N TYR A 14 14.35 1.17 25.05
CA TYR A 14 13.48 1.96 24.18
C TYR A 14 12.80 3.05 25.03
N THR A 15 13.51 4.15 25.23
CA THR A 15 13.17 5.19 26.22
C THR A 15 11.89 5.94 25.89
N SER A 16 11.70 6.36 24.64
CA SER A 16 10.51 7.14 24.25
C SER A 16 10.28 7.16 22.75
N ALA A 17 9.11 7.59 22.33
CA ALA A 17 8.85 8.02 20.96
C ALA A 17 8.07 9.33 20.97
N THR A 18 8.20 10.13 19.91
CA THR A 18 7.49 11.41 19.78
C THR A 18 5.98 11.24 19.90
N THR A 19 5.47 10.15 19.33
CA THR A 19 4.04 9.82 19.27
C THR A 19 3.86 8.34 19.59
N THR A 20 2.96 8.05 20.53
CA THR A 20 2.66 6.68 20.96
C THR A 20 1.15 6.43 21.03
N SER A 21 0.78 5.16 20.85
CA SER A 21 -0.53 4.63 21.19
C SER A 21 -0.32 3.45 22.13
N GLY A 22 -0.67 3.62 23.41
CA GLY A 22 -0.27 2.71 24.47
C GLY A 22 1.25 2.59 24.56
N SER A 23 1.76 1.36 24.49
CA SER A 23 3.20 1.05 24.57
C SER A 23 3.90 0.97 23.20
N ARG A 24 3.23 1.37 22.10
CA ARG A 24 3.79 1.35 20.74
C ARG A 24 3.99 2.75 20.21
N ALA A 25 5.09 2.96 19.49
CA ALA A 25 5.22 4.15 18.67
C ALA A 25 4.27 4.09 17.47
N ILE A 26 3.84 5.26 17.04
CA ILE A 26 2.99 5.43 15.86
C ILE A 26 3.60 6.51 14.97
N LEU A 27 3.64 6.28 13.68
CA LEU A 27 3.88 7.34 12.72
C LEU A 27 2.58 8.13 12.53
N THR A 28 2.69 9.44 12.53
CA THR A 28 1.55 10.37 12.35
C THR A 28 1.79 11.24 11.13
N SER A 29 0.70 11.74 10.57
CA SER A 29 0.70 12.66 9.43
C SER A 29 -0.20 13.86 9.77
N SER A 30 -0.41 14.76 8.82
CA SER A 30 -1.44 15.82 8.93
C SER A 30 -2.87 15.26 8.92
N THR A 31 -3.05 13.97 8.60
CA THR A 31 -4.32 13.26 8.66
C THR A 31 -4.57 12.67 10.06
N THR A 32 -5.78 12.15 10.31
CA THR A 32 -6.08 11.44 11.56
C THR A 32 -5.61 9.99 11.57
N ASP A 33 -5.02 9.51 10.47
CA ASP A 33 -4.52 8.15 10.36
C ASP A 33 -3.18 8.01 11.08
N THR A 34 -2.94 6.83 11.63
CA THR A 34 -1.69 6.53 12.35
C THR A 34 -1.21 5.16 11.95
N ILE A 35 0.11 4.98 11.81
CA ILE A 35 0.70 3.69 11.43
C ILE A 35 1.53 3.19 12.61
N PRO A 36 1.20 2.05 13.24
CA PRO A 36 2.02 1.51 14.32
C PRO A 36 3.40 1.08 13.82
N LEU A 37 4.41 1.44 14.59
CA LEU A 37 5.81 1.09 14.39
C LEU A 37 6.24 0.11 15.47
N ARG A 38 6.87 -0.99 15.06
CA ARG A 38 7.43 -2.01 15.95
C ARG A 38 8.94 -2.00 15.85
N LEU A 39 9.59 -1.90 17.00
CA LEU A 39 11.01 -2.18 17.14
C LEU A 39 11.17 -3.68 17.43
N MET A 40 11.85 -4.38 16.54
CA MET A 40 12.04 -5.82 16.62
C MET A 40 13.50 -6.13 16.95
N CYS A 41 13.72 -6.90 18.01
CA CYS A 41 14.99 -7.58 18.23
C CYS A 41 15.03 -8.83 17.36
N ILE A 42 16.13 -9.02 16.62
CA ILE A 42 16.32 -10.17 15.75
C ILE A 42 17.60 -10.93 16.11
N THR A 43 17.81 -12.06 15.44
CA THR A 43 19.03 -12.85 15.58
C THR A 43 20.26 -12.02 15.18
N PRO A 44 21.42 -12.22 15.83
CA PRO A 44 21.72 -13.24 16.84
C PRO A 44 21.42 -12.83 18.30
N ILE A 45 20.88 -11.63 18.55
CA ILE A 45 20.66 -11.12 19.92
C ILE A 45 19.47 -11.82 20.58
N CYS A 46 18.37 -11.91 19.84
CA CYS A 46 17.18 -12.64 20.25
C CYS A 46 17.10 -13.95 19.47
N THR A 47 16.77 -15.04 20.16
CA THR A 47 16.65 -16.38 19.56
C THR A 47 15.49 -16.46 18.57
N SER A 48 14.48 -15.61 18.76
CA SER A 48 13.37 -15.36 17.86
C SER A 48 13.10 -13.86 17.77
N ALA A 49 12.41 -13.42 16.73
CA ALA A 49 12.05 -12.01 16.58
C ALA A 49 11.09 -11.59 17.72
N THR A 50 11.53 -10.65 18.57
CA THR A 50 10.77 -10.19 19.75
C THR A 50 10.51 -8.68 19.66
N GLU A 51 9.30 -8.25 20.03
CA GLU A 51 8.95 -6.83 20.08
C GLU A 51 9.49 -6.17 21.33
N ILE A 52 10.21 -5.07 21.15
CA ILE A 52 10.58 -4.16 22.24
C ILE A 52 9.55 -3.02 22.23
N SER A 53 8.73 -2.96 23.27
CA SER A 53 7.77 -1.87 23.46
C SER A 53 8.47 -0.61 23.97
N VAL A 54 7.80 0.54 23.88
CA VAL A 54 8.25 1.78 24.55
C VAL A 54 8.34 1.52 26.06
N ASN A 55 9.40 2.03 26.69
CA ASN A 55 9.88 1.74 28.04
C ASN A 55 10.38 0.29 28.26
N GLY A 56 10.44 -0.52 27.21
CA GLY A 56 11.03 -1.86 27.24
C GLY A 56 12.55 -1.81 27.16
N THR A 57 13.20 -2.90 27.60
CA THR A 57 14.65 -3.05 27.53
C THR A 57 15.02 -4.38 26.88
N GLN A 58 16.15 -4.40 26.18
CA GLN A 58 16.75 -5.59 25.62
C GLN A 58 18.22 -5.66 26.00
N SER A 59 18.59 -6.72 26.71
CA SER A 59 19.99 -7.01 27.04
C SER A 59 20.67 -7.70 25.87
N ILE A 60 21.91 -7.30 25.59
CA ILE A 60 22.73 -7.88 24.54
C ILE A 60 23.54 -9.05 25.13
N PRO A 61 23.54 -10.25 24.50
CA PRO A 61 24.30 -11.39 24.99
C PRO A 61 25.81 -11.15 25.02
N SER A 62 26.49 -11.58 26.08
CA SER A 62 27.93 -11.38 26.25
C SER A 62 28.80 -12.13 25.23
N SER A 63 28.24 -13.15 24.57
CA SER A 63 28.89 -13.84 23.44
C SER A 63 29.16 -12.90 22.25
N THR A 64 28.38 -11.83 22.10
CA THR A 64 28.57 -10.82 21.05
C THR A 64 29.70 -9.84 21.36
N PHE A 65 30.12 -9.72 22.63
CA PHE A 65 31.13 -8.75 23.06
C PHE A 65 32.56 -9.13 22.64
N LEU A 66 32.79 -10.40 22.26
CA LEU A 66 34.08 -10.86 21.74
C LEU A 66 34.51 -10.10 20.47
N GLY A 67 33.55 -9.70 19.63
CA GLY A 67 33.84 -8.87 18.44
C GLY A 67 34.27 -7.45 18.79
N LEU A 68 33.79 -6.91 19.93
CA LEU A 68 34.06 -5.54 20.38
C LEU A 68 35.50 -5.34 20.87
N LEU A 69 36.19 -6.41 21.25
CA LEU A 69 37.60 -6.39 21.62
C LEU A 69 38.52 -6.06 20.42
N THR A 70 38.03 -6.27 19.19
CA THR A 70 38.78 -6.03 17.96
C THR A 70 38.26 -4.85 17.14
N ASN A 71 36.96 -4.54 17.23
CA ASN A 71 36.32 -3.41 16.56
C ASN A 71 35.40 -2.66 17.53
N LYS A 72 35.67 -1.37 17.76
CA LYS A 72 34.89 -0.53 18.68
C LYS A 72 33.53 -0.07 18.13
N GLN A 73 33.21 -0.39 16.87
CA GLN A 73 31.91 -0.06 16.28
C GLN A 73 30.97 -1.26 16.37
N TYR A 74 29.80 -1.06 16.98
CA TYR A 74 28.76 -2.07 17.10
C TYR A 74 27.50 -1.66 16.35
N SER A 75 26.99 -2.52 15.47
CA SER A 75 25.66 -2.34 14.87
C SER A 75 24.64 -3.10 15.70
N LEU A 76 23.67 -2.38 16.24
CA LEU A 76 22.53 -3.00 16.93
C LEU A 76 21.62 -3.68 15.88
N PRO A 77 21.42 -5.00 15.90
CA PRO A 77 20.56 -5.74 14.99
C PRO A 77 19.10 -5.60 15.45
N PHE A 78 18.61 -4.37 15.43
CA PHE A 78 17.18 -4.08 15.55
C PHE A 78 16.63 -3.76 14.17
N THR A 79 15.38 -4.17 13.93
CA THR A 79 14.66 -3.79 12.72
C THR A 79 13.40 -3.04 13.10
N LEU A 80 13.03 -2.10 12.24
CA LEU A 80 11.76 -1.39 12.33
C LEU A 80 10.79 -2.02 11.35
N SER A 81 9.59 -2.35 11.82
CA SER A 81 8.53 -2.88 10.97
C SER A 81 7.20 -2.20 11.27
N THR A 82 6.38 -2.02 10.25
CA THR A 82 5.00 -1.56 10.41
C THR A 82 4.04 -2.76 10.37
N VAL A 83 2.76 -2.50 10.63
CA VAL A 83 1.66 -3.44 10.41
C VAL A 83 0.81 -2.96 9.25
N ALA A 84 0.21 -3.89 8.51
CA ALA A 84 -0.67 -3.54 7.40
C ALA A 84 -1.88 -2.76 7.93
N GLN A 85 -2.07 -1.54 7.42
CA GLN A 85 -3.22 -0.68 7.70
C GLN A 85 -3.62 0.11 6.47
N SER A 86 -4.92 0.39 6.40
CA SER A 86 -5.51 1.27 5.40
C SER A 86 -5.42 2.72 5.85
N VAL A 87 -4.49 3.45 5.26
CA VAL A 87 -4.22 4.86 5.57
C VAL A 87 -4.25 5.70 4.31
N ALA A 88 -4.53 6.99 4.49
CA ALA A 88 -4.46 7.95 3.38
C ALA A 88 -3.02 8.13 2.87
N ALA A 89 -2.88 8.59 1.64
CA ALA A 89 -1.58 8.99 1.12
C ALA A 89 -1.03 10.20 1.89
N GLY A 90 0.29 10.22 2.08
CA GLY A 90 0.98 11.30 2.80
C GLY A 90 2.30 10.84 3.42
N SER A 91 3.02 11.81 3.97
CA SER A 91 4.25 11.56 4.72
C SER A 91 3.93 11.35 6.20
N TYR A 92 4.26 10.17 6.70
CA TYR A 92 4.10 9.77 8.09
C TYR A 92 5.46 9.78 8.77
N ALA A 93 5.56 10.42 9.93
CA ALA A 93 6.81 10.54 10.67
C ALA A 93 6.63 10.28 12.16
N THR A 94 7.71 9.80 12.79
CA THR A 94 7.91 9.77 14.24
C THR A 94 9.40 9.71 14.52
N SER A 95 9.83 10.08 15.72
CA SER A 95 11.20 9.80 16.18
C SER A 95 11.15 8.86 17.36
N ILE A 96 12.05 7.87 17.38
CA ILE A 96 12.22 6.96 18.51
C ILE A 96 13.54 7.25 19.21
N THR A 97 13.54 7.13 20.53
CA THR A 97 14.71 7.37 21.36
C THR A 97 15.14 6.07 22.00
N LEU A 98 16.37 5.65 21.72
CA LEU A 98 17.00 4.50 22.34
C LEU A 98 18.11 4.99 23.25
N THR A 99 18.15 4.50 24.48
CA THR A 99 19.29 4.71 25.38
C THR A 99 20.07 3.42 25.47
N VAL A 100 21.35 3.48 25.11
CA VAL A 100 22.27 2.36 25.23
C VAL A 100 23.11 2.60 26.47
N THR A 101 23.11 1.64 27.39
CA THR A 101 23.96 1.67 28.58
C THR A 101 24.88 0.47 28.54
N TRP A 102 26.16 0.69 28.82
CA TRP A 102 27.16 -0.38 28.84
C TRP A 102 27.98 -0.35 30.11
N ASP A 103 28.41 -1.55 30.50
CA ASP A 103 29.41 -1.81 31.51
C ASP A 103 30.24 -3.00 31.00
N ILE A 104 31.40 -2.72 30.42
CA ILE A 104 32.24 -3.72 29.75
C ILE A 104 33.59 -3.78 30.45
N CYS A 105 34.03 -4.99 30.78
CA CYS A 105 35.39 -5.19 31.26
C CYS A 105 36.39 -5.09 30.11
N THR A 106 37.24 -4.05 30.13
CA THR A 106 38.24 -3.80 29.07
C THR A 106 39.62 -4.38 29.39
N ALA A 107 39.91 -4.63 30.67
CA ALA A 107 41.11 -5.32 31.11
C ALA A 107 40.82 -6.19 32.33
N GLY A 108 41.16 -7.46 32.24
CA GLY A 108 40.93 -8.46 33.28
C GLY A 108 41.54 -9.81 32.92
N ALA A 109 41.62 -10.71 33.89
CA ALA A 109 42.07 -12.09 33.70
C ALA A 109 41.10 -13.04 34.40
N LEU A 110 40.70 -14.12 33.71
CA LEU A 110 39.69 -15.06 34.19
C LEU A 110 38.35 -14.34 34.50
N VAL A 111 37.86 -14.42 35.74
CA VAL A 111 36.59 -13.82 36.19
C VAL A 111 36.80 -12.43 36.82
N LEU A 112 38.05 -11.98 36.98
CA LEU A 112 38.38 -10.72 37.64
C LEU A 112 38.47 -9.58 36.61
N CYS A 113 37.57 -8.60 36.74
CA CYS A 113 37.67 -7.36 36.01
C CYS A 113 38.52 -6.33 36.77
N LEU A 114 39.53 -5.76 36.10
CA LEU A 114 40.41 -4.74 36.68
C LEU A 114 39.99 -3.33 36.25
N ASN A 115 39.40 -3.20 35.06
CA ASN A 115 38.94 -1.92 34.52
C ASN A 115 37.60 -2.10 33.82
N ASN A 116 36.58 -1.42 34.34
CA ASN A 116 35.27 -1.32 33.72
C ASN A 116 35.20 -0.05 32.89
N ASP A 117 34.78 -0.19 31.64
CA ASP A 117 34.31 0.92 30.82
C ASP A 117 32.80 0.98 30.96
N THR A 118 32.32 2.00 31.67
CA THR A 118 30.90 2.23 31.92
C THR A 118 30.47 3.52 31.25
N GLY A 119 29.32 3.50 30.59
CA GLY A 119 28.78 4.69 29.96
C GLY A 119 27.35 4.52 29.51
N SER A 120 26.80 5.62 29.00
CA SER A 120 25.49 5.63 28.36
C SER A 120 25.49 6.62 27.21
N ASP A 121 24.76 6.30 26.16
CA ASP A 121 24.52 7.17 25.03
C ASP A 121 23.05 7.11 24.60
N THR A 122 22.55 8.20 24.03
CA THR A 122 21.16 8.32 23.60
C THR A 122 21.09 8.57 22.10
N LEU A 123 20.45 7.64 21.39
CA LEU A 123 20.23 7.69 19.96
C LEU A 123 18.79 8.11 19.67
N VAL A 124 18.64 9.23 18.96
CA VAL A 124 17.34 9.67 18.42
C VAL A 124 17.28 9.29 16.94
N ILE A 125 16.39 8.38 16.60
CA ILE A 125 16.22 7.84 15.24
C ILE A 125 14.95 8.44 14.63
N PRO A 126 15.06 9.35 13.65
CA PRO A 126 13.91 9.80 12.87
C PRO A 126 13.48 8.69 11.91
N VAL A 127 12.18 8.41 11.88
CA VAL A 127 11.57 7.40 11.02
C VAL A 127 10.50 8.07 10.16
N THR A 128 10.65 7.94 8.84
CA THR A 128 9.72 8.51 7.85
C THR A 128 9.22 7.44 6.90
N LEU A 129 7.92 7.45 6.63
CA LEU A 129 7.25 6.56 5.69
C LEU A 129 6.38 7.41 4.75
N ASN A 130 6.57 7.26 3.44
CA ASN A 130 5.75 7.95 2.45
C ASN A 130 4.73 6.99 1.83
N VAL A 131 3.45 7.27 2.00
CA VAL A 131 2.34 6.51 1.41
C VAL A 131 1.89 7.23 0.15
N THR A 132 1.88 6.53 -0.98
CA THR A 132 1.39 7.05 -2.27
C THR A 132 -0.02 6.55 -2.56
N ASN A 133 -0.74 7.26 -3.43
CA ASN A 133 -2.02 6.78 -3.92
C ASN A 133 -1.81 5.56 -4.83
N ASP A 134 -2.62 4.52 -4.64
CA ASP A 134 -2.62 3.32 -5.45
C ASP A 134 -4.00 2.64 -5.42
N CYS A 135 -4.28 1.76 -6.38
CA CYS A 135 -5.48 0.93 -6.42
C CYS A 135 -5.11 -0.55 -6.39
N ALA A 136 -5.47 -1.23 -5.30
CA ALA A 136 -5.16 -2.63 -5.10
C ALA A 136 -5.97 -3.55 -6.03
N THR A 137 -7.22 -3.19 -6.32
CA THR A 137 -8.08 -3.99 -7.22
C THR A 137 -8.95 -3.11 -8.10
N ILE A 138 -9.14 -3.56 -9.34
CA ILE A 138 -10.09 -3.03 -10.32
C ILE A 138 -10.90 -4.23 -10.84
N THR A 139 -12.18 -4.29 -10.50
CA THR A 139 -13.10 -5.34 -10.94
C THR A 139 -14.04 -4.76 -11.99
N ALA A 140 -13.85 -5.16 -13.25
CA ALA A 140 -14.67 -4.75 -14.39
C ALA A 140 -15.20 -6.00 -15.11
N PRO A 141 -16.46 -6.41 -14.87
CA PRO A 141 -17.07 -7.57 -15.53
C PRO A 141 -17.32 -7.34 -17.02
N ASP A 142 -17.40 -8.43 -17.78
CA ASP A 142 -17.76 -8.40 -19.20
C ASP A 142 -19.19 -7.88 -19.42
N ILE A 143 -19.38 -7.15 -20.52
CA ILE A 143 -20.69 -6.68 -20.96
C ILE A 143 -21.19 -7.61 -22.06
N ASN A 144 -22.38 -8.20 -21.87
CA ASN A 144 -23.02 -9.03 -22.88
C ASN A 144 -24.35 -8.41 -23.31
N PHE A 145 -24.42 -7.94 -24.56
CA PHE A 145 -25.64 -7.36 -25.14
C PHE A 145 -26.69 -8.41 -25.54
N GLY A 146 -26.35 -9.69 -25.48
CA GLY A 146 -27.22 -10.78 -25.92
C GLY A 146 -27.30 -10.88 -27.44
N SER A 147 -28.50 -11.15 -27.96
CA SER A 147 -28.74 -11.31 -29.39
C SER A 147 -29.99 -10.55 -29.80
N ALA A 148 -29.97 -9.94 -30.98
CA ALA A 148 -31.10 -9.23 -31.54
C ALA A 148 -31.09 -9.32 -33.08
N PRO A 149 -32.25 -9.31 -33.74
CA PRO A 149 -32.33 -9.43 -35.20
C PRO A 149 -31.82 -8.19 -35.95
N VAL A 150 -31.91 -7.01 -35.32
CA VAL A 150 -31.44 -5.73 -35.88
C VAL A 150 -30.76 -4.88 -34.80
N ALA A 151 -29.85 -3.98 -35.21
CA ALA A 151 -29.07 -3.15 -34.28
C ALA A 151 -29.95 -2.33 -33.32
N GLY A 152 -31.10 -1.83 -33.79
CA GLY A 152 -32.06 -1.07 -32.99
C GLY A 152 -32.85 -1.87 -31.94
N SER A 153 -32.73 -3.19 -31.93
CA SER A 153 -33.51 -4.08 -31.04
C SER A 153 -32.71 -4.66 -29.88
N PHE A 154 -31.41 -4.33 -29.76
CA PHE A 154 -30.61 -4.71 -28.61
C PHE A 154 -31.07 -3.96 -27.35
N SER A 155 -31.21 -4.68 -26.24
CA SER A 155 -31.49 -4.06 -24.94
C SER A 155 -30.24 -3.40 -24.36
N THR A 156 -30.47 -2.35 -23.56
CA THR A 156 -29.41 -1.70 -22.79
C THR A 156 -28.91 -2.63 -21.69
N GLN A 157 -27.61 -2.64 -21.45
CA GLN A 157 -26.99 -3.43 -20.39
C GLN A 157 -26.52 -2.52 -19.27
N SER A 158 -26.82 -2.88 -18.02
CA SER A 158 -26.35 -2.15 -16.85
C SER A 158 -25.38 -3.01 -16.07
N GLY A 159 -24.33 -2.40 -15.54
CA GLY A 159 -23.32 -3.09 -14.75
C GLY A 159 -22.59 -2.15 -13.82
N THR A 160 -21.58 -2.66 -13.12
CA THR A 160 -20.76 -1.85 -12.22
C THR A 160 -19.28 -2.20 -12.34
N ILE A 161 -18.43 -1.18 -12.27
CA ILE A 161 -16.99 -1.34 -12.04
C ILE A 161 -16.71 -0.98 -10.58
N THR A 162 -15.95 -1.82 -9.88
CA THR A 162 -15.59 -1.60 -8.47
C THR A 162 -14.09 -1.48 -8.33
N LEU A 163 -13.65 -0.46 -7.59
CA LEU A 163 -12.25 -0.18 -7.31
C LEU A 163 -12.01 -0.18 -5.80
N VAL A 164 -10.88 -0.73 -5.37
CA VAL A 164 -10.38 -0.60 -3.99
C VAL A 164 -9.05 0.14 -4.05
N CYS A 165 -9.04 1.38 -3.58
CA CYS A 165 -7.88 2.27 -3.64
C CYS A 165 -7.44 2.77 -2.25
N THR A 166 -6.28 3.43 -2.20
CA THR A 166 -5.77 4.10 -1.01
C THR A 166 -6.87 4.95 -0.39
N LYS A 167 -6.97 4.91 0.94
CA LYS A 167 -8.02 5.58 1.70
C LYS A 167 -8.11 7.06 1.31
N SER A 168 -9.32 7.51 0.99
CA SER A 168 -9.62 8.90 0.59
C SER A 168 -8.82 9.41 -0.62
N ALA A 169 -8.28 8.52 -1.46
CA ALA A 169 -7.59 8.92 -2.68
C ALA A 169 -8.54 9.66 -3.64
N THR A 170 -8.04 10.78 -4.19
CA THR A 170 -8.70 11.49 -5.29
C THR A 170 -8.14 10.97 -6.60
N TYR A 171 -9.00 10.57 -7.53
CA TYR A 171 -8.61 10.02 -8.82
C TYR A 171 -9.75 10.12 -9.83
N THR A 172 -9.45 9.79 -11.08
CA THR A 172 -10.43 9.66 -12.16
C THR A 172 -10.31 8.29 -12.82
N VAL A 173 -11.45 7.68 -13.15
CA VAL A 173 -11.52 6.38 -13.83
C VAL A 173 -11.85 6.58 -15.30
N GLY A 174 -10.99 6.07 -16.17
CA GLY A 174 -11.16 6.09 -17.62
C GLY A 174 -11.59 4.72 -18.16
N ILE A 175 -12.33 4.73 -19.26
CA ILE A 175 -12.54 3.56 -20.10
C ILE A 175 -12.09 3.92 -21.51
N SER A 176 -11.15 3.16 -22.08
CA SER A 176 -10.67 3.37 -23.45
C SER A 176 -11.78 3.25 -24.51
N ASP A 177 -11.51 3.65 -25.74
CA ASP A 177 -12.45 3.51 -26.87
C ASP A 177 -12.49 2.09 -27.47
N GLY A 178 -11.78 1.13 -26.87
CA GLY A 178 -11.71 -0.25 -27.33
C GLY A 178 -10.60 -0.49 -28.36
N GLN A 179 -10.50 -1.73 -28.85
CA GLN A 179 -9.53 -2.10 -29.89
C GLN A 179 -10.01 -1.71 -31.29
N ASN A 180 -11.31 -1.48 -31.47
CA ASN A 180 -11.92 -1.21 -32.77
C ASN A 180 -12.58 0.18 -32.83
N ALA A 181 -12.04 1.15 -32.09
CA ALA A 181 -12.51 2.53 -32.10
C ALA A 181 -12.50 3.11 -33.53
N SER A 182 -13.64 3.64 -33.98
CA SER A 182 -13.78 4.25 -35.31
C SER A 182 -14.95 5.22 -35.31
N GLY A 183 -14.82 6.33 -36.04
CA GLY A 183 -15.88 7.35 -36.13
C GLY A 183 -16.20 8.07 -34.82
N GLY A 184 -15.28 8.06 -33.84
CA GLY A 184 -15.48 8.68 -32.53
C GLY A 184 -16.36 7.89 -31.56
N VAL A 185 -16.66 6.62 -31.88
CA VAL A 185 -17.43 5.70 -31.04
C VAL A 185 -16.67 4.38 -30.84
N ARG A 186 -17.10 3.62 -29.83
CA ARG A 186 -16.61 2.25 -29.64
C ARG A 186 -17.30 1.33 -30.65
N ASN A 187 -16.58 0.34 -31.14
CA ASN A 187 -17.18 -0.68 -32.00
C ASN A 187 -16.75 -2.07 -31.54
N MET A 188 -17.67 -3.01 -31.66
CA MET A 188 -17.33 -4.42 -31.64
C MET A 188 -17.11 -4.89 -33.07
N LEU A 189 -16.17 -5.81 -33.27
CA LEU A 189 -15.78 -6.34 -34.58
C LEU A 189 -16.25 -7.78 -34.74
N ASN A 190 -16.82 -8.09 -35.91
CA ASN A 190 -17.03 -9.44 -36.41
C ASN A 190 -16.26 -9.62 -37.73
N GLY A 191 -15.43 -10.66 -37.80
CA GLY A 191 -14.57 -10.90 -38.96
C GLY A 191 -13.54 -9.79 -39.14
N ALA A 192 -13.32 -9.33 -40.37
CA ALA A 192 -12.29 -8.35 -40.70
C ALA A 192 -12.77 -6.90 -40.76
N ALA A 193 -14.08 -6.65 -40.93
CA ALA A 193 -14.58 -5.31 -41.22
C ALA A 193 -16.00 -5.01 -40.71
N ASN A 194 -16.74 -5.99 -40.19
CA ASN A 194 -18.12 -5.73 -39.76
C ASN A 194 -18.07 -5.11 -38.36
N LEU A 195 -18.46 -3.84 -38.27
CA LEU A 195 -18.51 -3.10 -37.01
C LEU A 195 -19.94 -3.02 -36.49
N LEU A 196 -20.09 -3.17 -35.18
CA LEU A 196 -21.31 -2.88 -34.44
C LEU A 196 -20.99 -1.81 -33.39
N SER A 197 -21.48 -0.59 -33.62
CA SER A 197 -21.17 0.57 -32.80
C SER A 197 -21.95 0.55 -31.48
N TYR A 198 -21.27 0.88 -30.39
CA TYR A 198 -21.85 0.92 -29.05
C TYR A 198 -21.17 2.01 -28.21
N ASP A 199 -21.73 2.30 -27.03
CA ASP A 199 -21.04 3.11 -26.04
C ASP A 199 -21.46 2.78 -24.60
N ILE A 200 -20.67 3.28 -23.65
CA ILE A 200 -20.86 3.11 -22.22
C ILE A 200 -21.03 4.50 -21.60
N TYR A 201 -22.09 4.65 -20.80
CA TYR A 201 -22.50 5.90 -20.19
C TYR A 201 -22.44 5.79 -18.66
N GLN A 202 -22.14 6.92 -18.02
CA GLN A 202 -22.06 7.02 -16.57
C GLN A 202 -23.46 6.89 -15.96
N SER A 203 -23.65 5.89 -15.09
CA SER A 203 -24.92 5.57 -14.45
C SER A 203 -26.06 5.45 -15.47
N THR A 204 -27.20 6.10 -15.21
CA THR A 204 -28.35 6.20 -16.13
C THR A 204 -28.35 7.46 -16.98
N SER A 205 -27.25 8.24 -16.96
CA SER A 205 -27.14 9.49 -17.71
C SER A 205 -26.82 9.26 -19.21
N ASN A 206 -26.74 10.36 -19.97
CA ASN A 206 -26.19 10.36 -21.33
C ASN A 206 -24.73 10.85 -21.37
N ASN A 207 -24.06 10.96 -20.21
CA ASN A 207 -22.65 11.31 -20.16
C ASN A 207 -21.83 10.10 -20.56
N ARG A 208 -21.15 10.19 -21.71
CA ARG A 208 -20.24 9.14 -22.17
C ARG A 208 -19.13 8.94 -21.15
N TRP A 209 -18.89 7.69 -20.76
CA TRP A 209 -17.73 7.31 -19.96
C TRP A 209 -16.58 6.95 -20.90
N GLY A 210 -15.55 7.79 -20.92
CA GLY A 210 -14.38 7.67 -21.80
C GLY A 210 -13.07 7.85 -21.03
N SER A 211 -11.95 7.89 -21.75
CA SER A 211 -10.61 7.96 -21.17
C SER A 211 -10.03 9.37 -21.07
N VAL A 212 -10.70 10.38 -21.62
CA VAL A 212 -10.17 11.76 -21.75
C VAL A 212 -11.09 12.83 -21.17
N GLY A 213 -10.47 13.87 -20.59
CA GLY A 213 -11.16 15.07 -20.11
C GLY A 213 -12.35 14.77 -19.19
N SER A 214 -13.48 15.42 -19.45
CA SER A 214 -14.71 15.27 -18.67
C SER A 214 -15.44 13.94 -18.86
N GLN A 215 -14.98 13.08 -19.79
CA GLN A 215 -15.54 11.74 -19.97
C GLN A 215 -15.01 10.75 -18.92
N ARG A 216 -13.87 11.06 -18.28
CA ARG A 216 -13.38 10.30 -17.13
C ARG A 216 -14.29 10.53 -15.93
N TRP A 217 -14.44 9.51 -15.09
CA TRP A 217 -15.34 9.58 -13.94
C TRP A 217 -14.56 9.86 -12.65
N SER A 218 -14.80 11.03 -12.04
CA SER A 218 -14.20 11.42 -10.76
C SER A 218 -14.56 10.47 -9.62
N SER A 219 -13.60 10.18 -8.73
CA SER A 219 -13.81 9.42 -7.50
C SER A 219 -14.76 10.11 -6.50
N THR A 220 -14.95 11.43 -6.61
CA THR A 220 -15.95 12.17 -5.83
C THR A 220 -17.39 11.96 -6.32
N ALA A 221 -17.56 11.48 -7.55
CA ALA A 221 -18.84 11.26 -8.19
C ALA A 221 -19.17 9.76 -8.36
N ALA A 222 -18.45 8.88 -7.66
CA ALA A 222 -18.73 7.44 -7.66
C ALA A 222 -20.17 7.16 -7.22
N THR A 223 -20.80 6.12 -7.77
CA THR A 223 -22.18 5.72 -7.44
C THR A 223 -22.31 5.38 -5.96
N THR A 224 -21.35 4.65 -5.42
CA THR A 224 -21.25 4.37 -3.98
C THR A 224 -19.81 4.49 -3.50
N THR A 225 -19.64 4.80 -2.22
CA THR A 225 -18.35 4.82 -1.54
C THR A 225 -18.53 4.10 -0.20
N SER A 226 -17.64 3.17 0.13
CA SER A 226 -17.64 2.48 1.43
C SER A 226 -17.34 3.44 2.59
N PRO A 227 -17.74 3.12 3.83
CA PRO A 227 -17.48 3.99 4.99
C PRO A 227 -16.00 4.30 5.25
N ASP A 228 -15.11 3.35 4.91
CA ASP A 228 -13.66 3.54 4.99
C ASP A 228 -13.07 4.36 3.81
N THR A 229 -13.91 4.78 2.87
CA THR A 229 -13.59 5.58 1.67
C THR A 229 -12.67 4.90 0.65
N MET A 230 -12.36 3.61 0.81
CA MET A 230 -11.44 2.88 -0.06
C MET A 230 -12.13 2.24 -1.26
N THR A 231 -13.32 1.69 -1.04
CA THR A 231 -14.07 0.99 -2.08
C THR A 231 -15.03 1.96 -2.74
N LYS A 232 -14.92 2.09 -4.06
CA LYS A 232 -15.82 2.91 -4.87
C LYS A 232 -16.41 2.07 -5.99
N THR A 233 -17.71 2.17 -6.16
CA THR A 233 -18.44 1.49 -7.23
C THR A 233 -19.01 2.51 -8.20
N TYR A 234 -18.92 2.19 -9.49
CA TYR A 234 -19.34 3.03 -10.60
C TYR A 234 -20.33 2.23 -11.46
N SER A 235 -21.61 2.59 -11.39
CA SER A 235 -22.65 1.98 -12.21
C SER A 235 -22.62 2.55 -13.62
N TYR A 236 -22.81 1.73 -14.65
CA TYR A 236 -22.84 2.20 -16.03
C TYR A 236 -24.02 1.62 -16.79
N THR A 237 -24.37 2.29 -17.90
CA THR A 237 -25.28 1.76 -18.91
C THR A 237 -24.55 1.67 -20.23
N ALA A 238 -24.47 0.48 -20.81
CA ALA A 238 -23.93 0.22 -22.13
C ALA A 238 -25.07 0.06 -23.14
N LYS A 239 -24.91 0.63 -24.34
CA LYS A 239 -25.95 0.65 -25.37
C LYS A 239 -25.34 0.43 -26.75
N ILE A 240 -25.95 -0.45 -27.55
CA ILE A 240 -25.78 -0.44 -29.01
C ILE A 240 -26.47 0.80 -29.57
N PHE A 241 -25.85 1.48 -30.54
CA PHE A 241 -26.52 2.62 -31.19
C PHE A 241 -27.71 2.14 -32.02
N PRO A 242 -28.93 2.64 -31.78
CA PRO A 242 -30.11 2.06 -32.40
C PRO A 242 -30.31 2.45 -33.87
N THR A 243 -29.71 3.56 -34.32
CA THR A 243 -29.91 4.14 -35.67
C THR A 243 -28.77 3.83 -36.65
N GLN A 244 -27.95 2.80 -36.38
CA GLN A 244 -26.88 2.37 -37.29
C GLN A 244 -27.39 1.36 -38.33
N ASN A 245 -26.68 1.23 -39.45
CA ASN A 245 -26.92 0.15 -40.41
C ASN A 245 -26.74 -1.20 -39.71
N THR A 246 -27.68 -2.13 -39.88
CA THR A 246 -27.58 -3.46 -39.27
C THR A 246 -26.51 -4.26 -40.02
N PRO A 247 -25.39 -4.63 -39.36
CA PRO A 247 -24.34 -5.40 -40.00
C PRO A 247 -24.77 -6.89 -40.12
N PRO A 248 -24.02 -7.72 -40.87
CA PRO A 248 -24.34 -9.14 -41.01
C PRO A 248 -24.46 -9.88 -39.68
N ALA A 249 -25.25 -10.96 -39.66
CA ALA A 249 -25.38 -11.79 -38.47
C ALA A 249 -24.03 -12.40 -38.06
N GLY A 250 -23.70 -12.34 -36.77
CA GLY A 250 -22.44 -12.84 -36.24
C GLY A 250 -22.21 -12.44 -34.78
N VAL A 251 -21.12 -12.95 -34.20
CA VAL A 251 -20.66 -12.57 -32.85
C VAL A 251 -19.67 -11.41 -32.98
N TYR A 252 -19.96 -10.31 -32.30
CA TYR A 252 -19.14 -9.10 -32.32
C TYR A 252 -18.45 -8.96 -30.96
N ASN A 253 -17.14 -8.73 -30.95
CA ASN A 253 -16.37 -8.55 -29.71
C ASN A 253 -15.53 -7.28 -29.76
N ASP A 254 -15.25 -6.71 -28.59
CA ASP A 254 -14.29 -5.62 -28.39
C ASP A 254 -13.55 -5.84 -27.06
N THR A 255 -12.42 -5.17 -26.87
CA THR A 255 -11.68 -5.22 -25.60
C THR A 255 -11.35 -3.80 -25.17
N LEU A 256 -11.76 -3.45 -23.96
CA LEU A 256 -11.56 -2.13 -23.39
C LEU A 256 -10.55 -2.21 -22.25
N VAL A 257 -9.74 -1.17 -22.12
CA VAL A 257 -8.90 -0.92 -20.94
C VAL A 257 -9.65 0.01 -19.99
N VAL A 258 -9.71 -0.37 -18.72
CA VAL A 258 -10.13 0.49 -17.62
C VAL A 258 -8.87 0.97 -16.91
N ASP A 259 -8.72 2.28 -16.78
CA ASP A 259 -7.53 2.90 -16.18
C ASP A 259 -7.89 3.88 -15.06
N VAL A 260 -6.93 4.12 -14.17
CA VAL A 260 -7.05 5.07 -13.06
C VAL A 260 -5.93 6.09 -13.17
N ALA A 261 -6.27 7.36 -12.98
CA ALA A 261 -5.30 8.45 -12.92
C ALA A 261 -5.52 9.25 -11.63
N PHE A 262 -4.43 9.42 -10.87
CA PHE A 262 -4.37 10.19 -9.62
C PHE A 262 -4.03 11.66 -9.87
#